data_AF-A0A8J3FQ58-F1
#
_entry.id   AF-A0A8J3FQ58-F1
#
_cell.length_a   1.000
_cell.length_b   1.000
_cell.length_c   1.000
_cell.angle_alpha   90.00
_cell.angle_beta   90.00
_cell.angle_gamma   90.00
#
_symmetry.space_group_name_H-M   'P 1'
#
loop_
_entity.id
_entity.type
_entity.pdbx_description
1 polymer ?
#
loop_
_entity_poly.entity_id
_entity_poly.type
_entity_poly.pdbx_seq_one_letter_code
_entity_poly.pdbx_strand_id
1 'polypeptide(L)'
;MFISAARPSGLRRTAGRVLLVSALALGTPAFAGPAAAATTICNRYCDGRDPALAGGDRQPVATTLYGRRFAMHVDDTSAMAWATVDDGQPGDEVWLDRSFDGGRTWADGSRLGDTAIPSGAGGWRTSMFNVDDWNARGVGALRACGKAGDRPEIVCTAWARSTWNAWDLRTAAATALMMRYDRGTGLFGGTGWWTSANALTSIIDNIRRSGMHSYEYAVAQTYDRNVGARLGQFRNEFLDDTGWWGLAWIAAYDLTGDSRYLDTARADADHMYAYWDTRCGGGVYWKTDRAGKNAIENSLYIQLNAELSVRLGGNATYRQRAQAGWDWFRGTGMLNSGDLVNDGIDMNSCRNNGDVTWTYNQGVLINALVQLNRLTGDASTLATARRIADAMVHSSYLSPGGILREPNESDSCTGDGASFKGAAIRGLGVLNTAVGGAYDDYLRRQADSNVAHNRDALDAYGSHWAGPMVPTAHGCQHSVLDLLNAVP
;
A
#
# COMPACT_ATOMS: atom_id res chain seq x y z
N MET A 1 8.15 -26.85 -8.95
CA MET A 1 7.41 -26.67 -10.22
C MET A 1 7.02 -25.20 -10.27
N PHE A 2 7.60 -24.44 -11.20
CA PHE A 2 7.52 -22.97 -11.23
C PHE A 2 6.20 -22.49 -11.84
N ILE A 3 5.62 -21.44 -11.27
CA ILE A 3 4.51 -20.69 -11.86
C ILE A 3 4.97 -20.19 -13.25
N SER A 4 4.41 -20.77 -14.31
CA SER A 4 4.84 -20.54 -15.69
C SER A 4 4.10 -19.34 -16.29
N ALA A 5 4.85 -18.28 -16.57
CA ALA A 5 4.42 -17.19 -17.43
C ALA A 5 4.26 -17.68 -18.88
N ALA A 6 3.06 -17.55 -19.43
CA ALA A 6 2.74 -17.93 -20.81
C ALA A 6 3.50 -17.04 -21.82
N ARG A 7 4.25 -17.67 -22.73
CA ARG A 7 4.77 -17.03 -23.97
C ARG A 7 3.72 -17.12 -25.09
N PRO A 8 3.57 -16.08 -25.93
CA PRO A 8 2.62 -16.11 -27.05
C PRO A 8 3.16 -16.92 -28.23
N SER A 9 2.26 -17.71 -28.83
CA SER A 9 2.44 -18.53 -30.01
C SER A 9 2.63 -17.70 -31.29
N GLY A 10 3.61 -18.10 -32.12
CA GLY A 10 3.95 -17.46 -33.37
C GLY A 10 2.89 -17.62 -34.46
N LEU A 11 2.48 -16.49 -35.05
CA LEU A 11 1.78 -16.43 -36.33
C LEU A 11 2.75 -16.04 -37.43
N ARG A 12 2.87 -16.91 -38.45
CA ARG A 12 3.54 -16.64 -39.73
C ARG A 12 2.88 -15.43 -40.40
N ARG A 13 3.65 -14.40 -40.75
CA ARG A 13 3.22 -13.33 -41.66
C ARG A 13 3.98 -13.45 -42.98
N THR A 14 3.21 -13.60 -44.05
CA THR A 14 3.60 -13.49 -45.45
C THR A 14 4.10 -12.08 -45.77
N ALA A 15 5.16 -11.99 -46.55
CA ALA A 15 5.78 -10.74 -46.98
C ALA A 15 4.95 -10.06 -48.07
N GLY A 16 4.41 -8.88 -47.77
CA GLY A 16 3.89 -7.93 -48.75
C GLY A 16 4.76 -6.67 -48.75
N ARG A 17 5.48 -6.41 -49.84
CA ARG A 17 6.26 -5.18 -50.04
C ARG A 17 5.31 -4.00 -50.25
N VAL A 18 5.39 -2.98 -49.40
CA VAL A 18 4.81 -1.65 -49.65
C VAL A 18 5.97 -0.67 -49.71
N LEU A 19 6.10 0.05 -50.84
CA LEU A 19 7.04 1.16 -51.02
C LEU A 19 6.66 2.30 -50.07
N LEU A 20 7.60 2.74 -49.23
CA LEU A 20 7.51 4.05 -48.57
C LEU A 20 8.19 5.10 -49.44
N VAL A 21 7.42 6.12 -49.83
CA VAL A 21 7.93 7.38 -50.37
C VAL A 21 8.22 8.31 -49.19
N SER A 22 9.48 8.68 -49.00
CA SER A 22 9.91 9.62 -47.97
C SER A 22 9.62 11.07 -48.40
N ALA A 23 8.67 11.73 -47.75
CA ALA A 23 8.51 13.18 -47.82
C ALA A 23 9.23 13.82 -46.61
N LEU A 24 10.28 14.60 -46.87
CA LEU A 24 10.89 15.46 -45.85
C LEU A 24 9.93 16.61 -45.54
N ALA A 25 9.33 16.58 -44.34
CA ALA A 25 8.69 17.75 -43.76
C ALA A 25 9.69 18.50 -42.88
N LEU A 26 10.09 19.69 -43.31
CA LEU A 26 10.83 20.66 -42.50
C LEU A 26 9.90 21.13 -41.37
N GLY A 27 10.11 20.62 -40.15
CA GLY A 27 9.40 21.06 -38.96
C GLY A 27 9.85 22.45 -38.55
N THR A 28 8.91 23.39 -38.49
CA THR A 28 9.09 24.67 -37.80
C THR A 28 9.27 24.43 -36.30
N PRO A 29 10.11 25.19 -35.59
CA PRO A 29 10.22 25.06 -34.14
C PRO A 29 8.88 25.46 -33.53
N ALA A 30 8.24 24.53 -32.82
CA ALA A 30 7.10 24.85 -31.99
C ALA A 30 7.58 25.77 -30.86
N PHE A 31 7.17 27.03 -30.89
CA PHE A 31 7.33 27.93 -29.76
C PHE A 31 6.61 27.32 -28.56
N ALA A 32 7.34 27.08 -27.48
CA ALA A 32 6.74 26.74 -26.19
C ALA A 32 5.78 27.88 -25.80
N GLY A 33 4.50 27.55 -25.70
CA GLY A 33 3.51 28.47 -25.14
C GLY A 33 3.85 28.81 -23.69
N PRO A 34 3.42 29.97 -23.18
CA PRO A 34 3.65 30.35 -21.79
C PRO A 34 3.10 29.25 -20.87
N ALA A 35 3.91 28.83 -19.89
CA ALA A 35 3.49 27.91 -18.85
C ALA A 35 2.21 28.46 -18.20
N ALA A 36 1.14 27.66 -18.18
CA ALA A 36 -0.08 28.03 -17.48
C ALA A 36 0.28 28.37 -16.03
N ALA A 37 -0.15 29.54 -15.55
CA ALA A 37 0.06 29.94 -14.17
C ALA A 37 -0.47 28.83 -13.25
N ALA A 38 0.40 28.24 -12.43
CA ALA A 38 0.01 27.20 -11.51
C ALA A 38 -1.11 27.73 -10.60
N THR A 39 -2.22 27.01 -10.51
CA THR A 39 -3.34 27.36 -9.62
C THR A 39 -2.84 27.51 -8.19
N THR A 40 -3.08 28.68 -7.60
CA THR A 40 -2.77 28.97 -6.19
C THR A 40 -3.48 27.97 -5.30
N ILE A 41 -2.71 27.25 -4.47
CA ILE A 41 -3.28 26.32 -3.49
C ILE A 41 -3.51 27.07 -2.19
N CYS A 42 -4.68 26.85 -1.58
CA CYS A 42 -5.07 27.46 -0.32
C CYS A 42 -5.59 26.39 0.64
N ASN A 43 -4.96 26.31 1.80
CA ASN A 43 -5.39 25.51 2.94
C ASN A 43 -5.67 26.44 4.13
N ARG A 44 -4.94 26.30 5.25
CA ARG A 44 -4.97 27.27 6.35
C ARG A 44 -4.55 28.66 5.87
N TYR A 45 -3.56 28.70 4.98
CA TYR A 45 -3.15 29.89 4.25
C TYR A 45 -2.90 29.53 2.78
N CYS A 46 -2.86 30.55 1.93
CA CYS A 46 -2.59 30.39 0.52
C CYS A 46 -1.09 30.40 0.22
N ASP A 47 -0.71 29.73 -0.87
CA ASP A 47 0.60 29.83 -1.49
C ASP A 47 1.02 31.30 -1.64
N GLY A 48 2.31 31.59 -1.41
CA GLY A 48 2.86 32.95 -1.44
C GLY A 48 2.90 33.66 -0.08
N ARG A 49 2.57 32.97 1.02
CA ARG A 49 2.68 33.53 2.38
C ARG A 49 4.15 33.82 2.72
N ASP A 50 4.40 34.90 3.45
CA ASP A 50 5.76 35.24 3.91
C ASP A 50 6.24 34.28 5.02
N PRO A 51 7.38 33.55 4.83
CA PRO A 51 8.03 32.75 5.87
C PRO A 51 8.26 33.42 7.22
N ALA A 52 8.33 34.76 7.30
CA ALA A 52 8.41 35.46 8.59
C ALA A 52 7.18 35.22 9.49
N LEU A 53 6.07 34.72 8.92
CA LEU A 53 4.83 34.38 9.60
C LEU A 53 4.67 32.88 9.87
N ALA A 54 5.73 32.08 9.72
CA ALA A 54 5.73 30.65 10.00
C ALA A 54 5.58 30.37 11.50
N GLY A 55 4.76 29.37 11.86
CA GLY A 55 4.60 28.92 13.25
C GLY A 55 5.72 27.99 13.74
N GLY A 56 6.52 27.44 12.83
CA GLY A 56 7.67 26.61 13.10
C GLY A 56 8.64 26.56 11.92
N ASP A 57 9.86 26.09 12.17
CA ASP A 57 10.92 25.94 11.17
C ASP A 57 11.64 24.61 11.35
N ARG A 58 11.15 23.57 10.69
CA ARG A 58 11.86 22.28 10.58
C ARG A 58 12.61 22.24 9.26
N GLN A 59 13.89 21.88 9.29
CA GLN A 59 14.73 21.69 8.10
C GLN A 59 14.97 20.20 7.82
N PRO A 60 14.04 19.48 7.17
CA PRO A 60 14.18 18.03 6.99
C PRO A 60 15.31 17.63 6.06
N VAL A 61 15.65 18.47 5.09
CA VAL A 61 16.60 18.14 4.01
C VAL A 61 17.38 19.38 3.59
N ALA A 62 18.64 19.18 3.27
CA ALA A 62 19.53 20.20 2.70
C ALA A 62 20.53 19.54 1.75
N THR A 63 21.09 20.33 0.86
CA THR A 63 22.14 19.92 -0.08
C THR A 63 23.10 21.09 -0.34
N THR A 64 24.23 20.83 -0.98
CA THR A 64 25.21 21.87 -1.30
C THR A 64 25.62 21.83 -2.77
N LEU A 65 25.96 23.01 -3.31
CA LEU A 65 26.52 23.17 -4.65
C LEU A 65 27.50 24.34 -4.62
N TYR A 66 28.77 24.07 -4.95
CA TYR A 66 29.84 25.07 -4.99
C TYR A 66 29.91 25.98 -3.73
N GLY A 67 29.80 25.39 -2.54
CA GLY A 67 29.87 26.10 -1.27
C GLY A 67 28.56 26.76 -0.81
N ARG A 68 27.53 26.82 -1.66
CA ARG A 68 26.18 27.28 -1.27
C ARG A 68 25.41 26.16 -0.59
N ARG A 69 24.60 26.51 0.39
CA ARG A 69 23.68 25.57 1.06
C ARG A 69 22.25 25.86 0.61
N PHE A 70 21.59 24.84 0.06
CA PHE A 70 20.16 24.89 -0.28
C PHE A 70 19.40 24.05 0.73
N ALA A 71 18.46 24.64 1.44
CA ALA A 71 17.67 23.95 2.46
C ALA A 71 16.18 24.09 2.19
N MET A 72 15.44 23.03 2.49
CA MET A 72 13.98 23.09 2.56
C MET A 72 13.58 23.25 4.03
N HIS A 73 12.67 24.17 4.27
CA HIS A 73 12.09 24.47 5.57
C HIS A 73 10.60 24.17 5.55
N VAL A 74 10.06 23.66 6.65
CA VAL A 74 8.66 23.26 6.77
C VAL A 74 8.06 23.84 8.05
N ASP A 75 6.96 24.57 7.89
CA ASP A 75 6.05 24.94 8.97
C ASP A 75 4.98 23.86 9.10
N ASP A 76 5.22 22.89 9.97
CA ASP A 76 4.27 21.81 10.23
C ASP A 76 2.94 22.30 10.85
N THR A 77 2.89 23.51 11.41
CA THR A 77 1.67 24.08 12.01
C THR A 77 0.71 24.70 10.99
N SER A 78 1.16 24.86 9.74
CA SER A 78 0.35 25.33 8.63
C SER A 78 0.44 24.44 7.38
N ALA A 79 1.23 23.35 7.44
CA ALA A 79 1.51 22.45 6.34
C ALA A 79 2.07 23.17 5.09
N MET A 80 2.91 24.18 5.33
CA MET A 80 3.57 24.96 4.28
C MET A 80 5.09 24.80 4.36
N ALA A 81 5.78 25.03 3.25
CA ALA A 81 7.23 24.96 3.18
C ALA A 81 7.81 26.08 2.32
N TRP A 82 9.07 26.43 2.56
CA TRP A 82 9.86 27.35 1.74
C TRP A 82 11.27 26.81 1.53
N ALA A 83 12.00 27.38 0.58
CA ALA A 83 13.40 27.05 0.34
C ALA A 83 14.30 28.26 0.65
N THR A 84 15.54 27.97 1.06
CA THR A 84 16.60 28.96 1.22
C THR A 84 17.81 28.61 0.37
N VAL A 85 18.57 29.64 0.01
CA VAL A 85 19.97 29.54 -0.40
C VAL A 85 20.80 30.40 0.53
N ASP A 86 21.77 29.79 1.18
CA ASP A 86 22.69 30.42 2.12
C ASP A 86 24.13 30.29 1.60
N ASP A 87 25.04 31.12 2.13
CA ASP A 87 26.46 31.17 1.74
C ASP A 87 26.67 31.41 0.23
N GLY A 88 25.75 32.16 -0.37
CA GLY A 88 25.71 32.47 -1.79
C GLY A 88 26.18 33.88 -2.13
N GLN A 89 25.94 34.25 -3.39
CA GLN A 89 26.23 35.55 -3.97
C GLN A 89 24.98 36.09 -4.67
N PRO A 90 24.87 37.42 -4.85
CA PRO A 90 23.78 38.01 -5.62
C PRO A 90 23.60 37.32 -6.98
N GLY A 91 22.37 36.94 -7.29
CA GLY A 91 22.02 36.21 -8.51
C GLY A 91 21.94 34.69 -8.37
N ASP A 92 22.41 34.07 -7.27
CA ASP A 92 22.14 32.65 -7.02
C ASP A 92 20.64 32.42 -6.84
N GLU A 93 20.10 31.39 -7.50
CA GLU A 93 18.66 31.15 -7.64
C GLU A 93 18.19 30.02 -6.70
N VAL A 94 17.00 30.17 -6.13
CA VAL A 94 16.33 29.16 -5.31
C VAL A 94 14.83 29.11 -5.59
N TRP A 95 14.26 27.90 -5.65
CA TRP A 95 12.83 27.64 -5.81
C TRP A 95 12.42 26.33 -5.13
N LEU A 96 11.12 26.04 -5.14
CA LEU A 96 10.57 24.74 -4.75
C LEU A 96 9.95 24.01 -5.95
N ASP A 97 10.23 22.71 -6.07
CA ASP A 97 9.42 21.81 -6.91
C ASP A 97 8.33 21.15 -6.05
N ARG A 98 7.12 20.94 -6.60
CA ARG A 98 5.99 20.26 -5.92
C ARG A 98 5.50 19.04 -6.69
N SER A 99 5.31 17.93 -6.00
CA SER A 99 4.75 16.68 -6.51
C SER A 99 3.57 16.22 -5.67
N PHE A 100 2.57 15.58 -6.29
CA PHE A 100 1.41 14.95 -5.62
C PHE A 100 1.39 13.42 -5.73
N ASP A 101 2.52 12.84 -6.10
CA ASP A 101 2.74 11.41 -6.22
C ASP A 101 4.11 11.00 -5.65
N GLY A 102 4.53 11.66 -4.56
CA GLY A 102 5.78 11.32 -3.87
C GLY A 102 7.03 11.47 -4.74
N GLY A 103 7.06 12.48 -5.61
CA GLY A 103 8.22 12.87 -6.40
C GLY A 103 8.42 12.09 -7.71
N ARG A 104 7.46 11.26 -8.13
CA ARG A 104 7.54 10.49 -9.38
C ARG A 104 7.25 11.34 -10.60
N THR A 105 6.29 12.25 -10.47
CA THR A 105 6.02 13.32 -11.43
C THR A 105 5.88 14.63 -10.69
N TRP A 106 6.28 15.70 -11.36
CA TRP A 106 5.99 17.08 -11.00
C TRP A 106 5.82 17.83 -12.32
N ALA A 107 5.00 18.88 -12.35
CA ALA A 107 4.80 19.64 -13.58
C ALA A 107 6.18 20.04 -14.13
N ASP A 108 6.47 19.68 -15.38
CA ASP A 108 7.78 19.87 -16.00
C ASP A 108 8.23 21.33 -15.80
N GLY A 109 9.24 21.54 -14.95
CA GLY A 109 9.76 22.87 -14.62
C GLY A 109 9.03 23.65 -13.52
N SER A 110 8.34 22.99 -12.58
CA SER A 110 7.70 23.63 -11.41
C SER A 110 8.70 24.45 -10.56
N ARG A 111 8.91 25.74 -10.86
CA ARG A 111 9.73 26.65 -10.06
C ARG A 111 8.89 27.51 -9.12
N LEU A 112 8.30 26.90 -8.09
CA LEU A 112 7.46 27.64 -7.14
C LEU A 112 8.30 28.66 -6.36
N GLY A 113 7.86 29.92 -6.41
CA GLY A 113 8.52 31.01 -5.68
C GLY A 113 9.92 31.32 -6.16
N ASP A 114 10.22 31.05 -7.44
CA ASP A 114 11.50 31.31 -8.06
C ASP A 114 12.01 32.72 -7.75
N THR A 115 13.21 32.78 -7.19
CA THR A 115 13.82 34.03 -6.73
C THR A 115 15.33 33.88 -6.71
N ALA A 116 16.04 35.01 -6.64
CA ALA A 116 17.49 35.03 -6.51
C ALA A 116 17.94 35.86 -5.30
N ILE A 117 19.17 35.61 -4.84
CA ILE A 117 19.80 36.44 -3.81
C ILE A 117 19.89 37.89 -4.33
N PRO A 118 19.33 38.88 -3.61
CA PRO A 118 19.40 40.27 -4.02
C PRO A 118 20.80 40.85 -3.82
N SER A 119 21.07 41.98 -4.47
CA SER A 119 22.34 42.70 -4.29
C SER A 119 22.58 43.05 -2.81
N GLY A 120 23.80 42.82 -2.33
CA GLY A 120 24.21 43.11 -0.95
C GLY A 120 23.84 42.04 0.08
N ALA A 121 23.24 40.92 -0.31
CA ALA A 121 22.94 39.78 0.56
C ALA A 121 23.82 38.56 0.25
N GLY A 122 24.03 37.71 1.26
CA GLY A 122 24.72 36.41 1.14
C GLY A 122 23.78 35.20 1.20
N GLY A 123 22.48 35.43 1.30
CA GLY A 123 21.45 34.40 1.34
C GLY A 123 20.07 34.96 1.09
N TRP A 124 19.13 34.10 0.70
CA TRP A 124 17.74 34.48 0.40
C TRP A 124 16.78 33.29 0.52
N ARG A 125 15.49 33.57 0.36
CA ARG A 125 14.43 32.57 0.50
C ARG A 125 13.25 32.79 -0.43
N THR A 126 12.54 31.72 -0.74
CA THR A 126 11.24 31.75 -1.42
C THR A 126 10.14 32.27 -0.47
N SER A 127 8.94 32.49 -1.00
CA SER A 127 7.72 32.49 -0.17
C SER A 127 7.38 31.07 0.30
N MET A 128 6.39 30.92 1.18
CA MET A 128 5.85 29.62 1.61
C MET A 128 4.78 29.10 0.65
N PHE A 129 4.79 27.81 0.40
CA PHE A 129 3.84 27.09 -0.44
C PHE A 129 3.26 25.89 0.31
N ASN A 130 1.99 25.60 0.09
CA ASN A 130 1.33 24.43 0.66
C ASN A 130 1.97 23.15 0.15
N VAL A 131 2.21 22.22 1.08
CA VAL A 131 2.67 20.87 0.78
C VAL A 131 1.56 20.08 0.10
N ASP A 132 0.40 19.99 0.73
CA ASP A 132 -0.77 19.25 0.25
C ASP A 132 -1.77 20.17 -0.48
N ASP A 133 -2.54 19.60 -1.42
CA ASP A 133 -3.72 20.22 -2.02
C ASP A 133 -4.98 19.59 -1.44
N TRP A 134 -5.58 20.20 -0.42
CA TRP A 134 -6.74 19.62 0.24
C TRP A 134 -8.00 19.68 -0.63
N ASN A 135 -8.10 20.69 -1.48
CA ASN A 135 -9.25 20.88 -2.37
C ASN A 135 -9.27 19.80 -3.47
N ALA A 136 -8.11 19.44 -4.00
CA ALA A 136 -7.96 18.37 -4.99
C ALA A 136 -7.58 17.00 -4.41
N ARG A 137 -7.44 16.89 -3.08
CA ARG A 137 -6.98 15.69 -2.35
C ARG A 137 -5.58 15.23 -2.81
N GLY A 138 -4.73 16.18 -3.16
CA GLY A 138 -3.34 15.97 -3.51
C GLY A 138 -2.49 15.80 -2.26
N VAL A 139 -1.95 14.60 -2.05
CA VAL A 139 -0.97 14.33 -1.01
C VAL A 139 0.42 14.66 -1.55
N GLY A 140 1.01 15.72 -1.03
CA GLY A 140 2.13 16.38 -1.65
C GLY A 140 3.47 16.17 -0.96
N ALA A 141 4.51 16.38 -1.75
CA ALA A 141 5.88 16.53 -1.30
C ALA A 141 6.51 17.72 -2.04
N LEU A 142 7.43 18.39 -1.36
CA LEU A 142 8.20 19.51 -1.90
C LEU A 142 9.70 19.16 -1.83
N ARG A 143 10.51 19.82 -2.65
CA ARG A 143 11.98 19.82 -2.52
C ARG A 143 12.52 21.20 -2.86
N ALA A 144 13.58 21.61 -2.17
CA ALA A 144 14.31 22.82 -2.51
C ALA A 144 15.25 22.53 -3.68
N CYS A 145 15.20 23.38 -4.70
CA CYS A 145 16.11 23.34 -5.83
C CYS A 145 16.75 24.71 -6.02
N GLY A 146 17.94 24.73 -6.61
CA GLY A 146 18.65 25.96 -6.84
C GLY A 146 19.88 25.78 -7.70
N LYS A 147 20.49 26.90 -8.05
CA LYS A 147 21.70 26.95 -8.86
C LYS A 147 22.50 28.22 -8.57
N ALA A 148 23.80 28.16 -8.84
CA ALA A 148 24.61 29.36 -8.85
C ALA A 148 24.22 30.26 -10.03
N GLY A 149 24.16 31.58 -9.83
CA GLY A 149 23.69 32.53 -10.84
C GLY A 149 24.58 32.60 -12.08
N ASP A 150 25.86 32.28 -11.92
CA ASP A 150 26.89 32.30 -12.97
C ASP A 150 27.08 30.94 -13.66
N ARG A 151 26.28 29.93 -13.31
CA ARG A 151 26.50 28.53 -13.73
C ARG A 151 25.22 27.84 -14.20
N PRO A 152 25.29 26.77 -15.02
CA PRO A 152 24.10 26.04 -15.45
C PRO A 152 23.63 24.93 -14.50
N GLU A 153 24.49 24.44 -13.59
CA GLU A 153 24.18 23.26 -12.76
C GLU A 153 23.07 23.54 -11.75
N ILE A 154 22.08 22.65 -11.71
CA ILE A 154 20.98 22.65 -10.75
C ILE A 154 21.22 21.54 -9.72
N VAL A 155 21.02 21.85 -8.45
CA VAL A 155 20.95 20.87 -7.36
C VAL A 155 19.56 20.91 -6.73
N CYS A 156 19.08 19.77 -6.27
CA CYS A 156 17.85 19.68 -5.50
C CYS A 156 18.07 18.82 -4.25
N THR A 157 17.35 19.13 -3.18
CA THR A 157 17.26 18.27 -2.00
C THR A 157 16.49 16.99 -2.33
N ALA A 158 16.54 16.01 -1.43
CA ALA A 158 15.53 14.96 -1.40
C ALA A 158 14.12 15.58 -1.22
N TRP A 159 13.09 14.83 -1.59
CA TRP A 159 11.71 15.22 -1.33
C TRP A 159 11.41 15.13 0.17
N ALA A 160 10.69 16.11 0.68
CA ALA A 160 10.20 16.13 2.06
C ALA A 160 8.74 16.63 2.11
N ARG A 161 8.11 16.46 3.26
CA ARG A 161 6.70 16.81 3.49
C ARG A 161 6.47 17.30 4.91
N SER A 162 5.27 17.83 5.14
CA SER A 162 4.81 18.19 6.48
C SER A 162 4.44 16.95 7.31
N THR A 163 4.61 17.06 8.62
CA THR A 163 4.14 16.07 9.61
C THR A 163 2.66 16.23 9.96
N TRP A 164 1.92 17.14 9.30
CA TRP A 164 0.49 17.36 9.55
C TRP A 164 -0.35 16.07 9.50
N ASN A 165 -0.14 15.22 8.49
CA ASN A 165 -0.73 13.87 8.38
C ASN A 165 0.32 12.78 8.64
N ALA A 166 1.38 13.08 9.38
CA ALA A 166 2.53 12.19 9.60
C ALA A 166 3.27 12.50 10.89
N TRP A 167 2.52 12.66 11.97
CA TRP A 167 3.07 12.99 13.29
C TRP A 167 3.71 11.80 13.99
N ASP A 168 3.43 10.58 13.54
CA ASP A 168 4.05 9.34 13.99
C ASP A 168 4.37 8.40 12.82
N LEU A 169 5.03 7.27 13.11
CA LEU A 169 5.41 6.30 12.08
C LEU A 169 4.20 5.72 11.30
N ARG A 170 3.07 5.50 11.97
CA ARG A 170 1.89 4.86 11.38
C ARG A 170 1.23 5.80 10.38
N THR A 171 0.96 7.02 10.81
CA THR A 171 0.38 8.09 10.00
C THR A 171 1.33 8.51 8.88
N ALA A 172 2.63 8.51 9.15
CA ALA A 172 3.65 8.72 8.14
C ALA A 172 3.57 7.67 7.02
N ALA A 173 3.59 6.37 7.35
CA ALA A 173 3.49 5.30 6.38
C ALA A 173 2.15 5.31 5.61
N ALA A 174 1.04 5.67 6.28
CA ALA A 174 -0.27 5.84 5.65
C ALA A 174 -0.27 6.97 4.61
N THR A 175 0.33 8.10 4.94
CA THR A 175 0.44 9.21 3.99
C THR A 175 1.32 8.85 2.78
N ALA A 176 2.44 8.15 3.01
CA ALA A 176 3.27 7.66 1.92
C ALA A 176 2.54 6.65 1.01
N LEU A 177 1.65 5.82 1.58
CA LEU A 177 0.74 4.96 0.81
C LEU A 177 -0.27 5.79 0.01
N MET A 178 -0.82 6.86 0.58
CA MET A 178 -1.78 7.72 -0.12
C MET A 178 -1.17 8.52 -1.27
N MET A 179 0.15 8.76 -1.28
CA MET A 179 0.86 9.23 -2.48
C MET A 179 0.86 8.19 -3.62
N ARG A 180 0.49 6.93 -3.37
CA ARG A 180 0.30 5.86 -4.37
C ARG A 180 -1.16 5.69 -4.80
N TYR A 181 -2.09 6.45 -4.22
CA TYR A 181 -3.51 6.37 -4.54
C TYR A 181 -3.80 7.12 -5.84
N ASP A 182 -4.30 6.40 -6.84
CA ASP A 182 -4.74 6.98 -8.10
C ASP A 182 -6.18 7.48 -7.93
N ARG A 183 -6.32 8.81 -7.86
CA ARG A 183 -7.62 9.48 -7.70
C ARG A 183 -8.56 9.31 -8.91
N GLY A 184 -8.01 8.99 -10.08
CA GLY A 184 -8.76 8.74 -11.31
C GLY A 184 -9.43 7.38 -11.30
N THR A 185 -8.70 6.33 -10.94
CA THR A 185 -9.22 4.95 -10.86
C THR A 185 -9.83 4.61 -9.50
N GLY A 186 -9.43 5.30 -8.44
CA GLY A 186 -9.79 4.96 -7.06
C GLY A 186 -9.04 3.74 -6.53
N LEU A 187 -7.89 3.38 -7.12
CA LEU A 187 -7.10 2.19 -6.77
C LEU A 187 -5.67 2.58 -6.40
N PHE A 188 -4.91 1.64 -5.82
CA PHE A 188 -3.51 1.81 -5.51
C PHE A 188 -2.64 1.12 -6.58
N GLY A 189 -1.60 1.82 -7.06
CA GLY A 189 -0.61 1.21 -7.97
C GLY A 189 -1.13 0.86 -9.37
N GLY A 190 -2.19 1.53 -9.85
CA GLY A 190 -2.74 1.35 -11.19
C GLY A 190 -3.70 0.15 -11.27
N THR A 191 -3.27 -0.96 -11.89
CA THR A 191 -4.15 -2.10 -12.22
C THR A 191 -4.21 -3.22 -11.17
N GLY A 192 -3.53 -3.06 -10.03
CA GLY A 192 -3.51 -4.06 -8.95
C GLY A 192 -4.84 -4.13 -8.22
N TRP A 193 -5.68 -5.13 -8.54
CA TRP A 193 -7.05 -5.22 -8.02
C TRP A 193 -7.12 -5.66 -6.56
N TRP A 194 -6.74 -6.89 -6.24
CA TRP A 194 -6.79 -7.40 -4.87
C TRP A 194 -5.72 -6.76 -3.96
N THR A 195 -4.58 -6.34 -4.53
CA THR A 195 -3.55 -5.58 -3.80
C THR A 195 -4.04 -4.18 -3.42
N SER A 196 -4.95 -3.58 -4.20
CA SER A 196 -5.66 -2.36 -3.79
C SER A 196 -6.63 -2.59 -2.64
N ALA A 197 -7.30 -3.75 -2.57
CA ALA A 197 -8.15 -4.09 -1.42
C ALA A 197 -7.33 -4.15 -0.11
N ASN A 198 -6.14 -4.74 -0.16
CA ASN A 198 -5.22 -4.77 0.98
C ASN A 198 -4.69 -3.38 1.34
N ALA A 199 -4.28 -2.58 0.34
CA ALA A 199 -3.88 -1.20 0.58
C ALA A 199 -4.99 -0.36 1.22
N LEU A 200 -6.22 -0.46 0.72
CA LEU A 200 -7.37 0.22 1.32
C LEU A 200 -7.64 -0.27 2.75
N THR A 201 -7.54 -1.59 2.99
CA THR A 201 -7.70 -2.17 4.34
C THR A 201 -6.69 -1.59 5.32
N SER A 202 -5.42 -1.48 4.92
CA SER A 202 -4.37 -0.89 5.76
C SER A 202 -4.61 0.60 6.07
N ILE A 203 -5.22 1.35 5.15
CA ILE A 203 -5.66 2.74 5.39
C ILE A 203 -6.84 2.78 6.35
N ILE A 204 -7.86 1.93 6.18
CA ILE A 204 -9.01 1.86 7.08
C ILE A 204 -8.55 1.53 8.51
N ASP A 205 -7.67 0.53 8.66
CA ASP A 205 -7.11 0.17 9.97
C ASP A 205 -6.28 1.31 10.57
N ASN A 206 -5.55 2.05 9.74
CA ASN A 206 -4.81 3.23 10.19
C ASN A 206 -5.75 4.32 10.70
N ILE A 207 -6.85 4.62 9.99
CA ILE A 207 -7.86 5.61 10.41
C ILE A 207 -8.43 5.20 11.78
N ARG A 208 -8.85 3.94 11.93
CA ARG A 208 -9.42 3.42 13.18
C ARG A 208 -8.46 3.50 14.37
N ARG A 209 -7.16 3.32 14.14
CA ARG A 209 -6.13 3.28 15.19
C ARG A 209 -5.56 4.64 15.55
N SER A 210 -5.33 5.49 14.56
CA SER A 210 -4.68 6.80 14.74
C SER A 210 -5.68 7.94 14.93
N GLY A 211 -6.93 7.77 14.50
CA GLY A 211 -7.89 8.87 14.40
C GLY A 211 -7.60 9.82 13.23
N MET A 212 -6.69 9.48 12.31
CA MET A 212 -6.37 10.31 11.13
C MET A 212 -7.43 10.16 10.04
N HIS A 213 -8.51 10.95 10.12
CA HIS A 213 -9.62 10.90 9.16
C HIS A 213 -9.32 11.55 7.80
N SER A 214 -8.13 12.14 7.59
CA SER A 214 -7.75 12.86 6.36
C SER A 214 -7.88 12.03 5.07
N TYR A 215 -7.83 10.70 5.17
CA TYR A 215 -7.89 9.78 4.02
C TYR A 215 -9.18 8.96 3.94
N GLU A 216 -10.17 9.23 4.79
CA GLU A 216 -11.44 8.50 4.80
C GLU A 216 -12.17 8.57 3.46
N TYR A 217 -11.97 9.65 2.70
CA TYR A 217 -12.53 9.82 1.36
C TYR A 217 -12.15 8.69 0.39
N ALA A 218 -11.00 8.02 0.60
CA ALA A 218 -10.52 6.95 -0.26
C ALA A 218 -11.49 5.76 -0.26
N VAL A 219 -12.16 5.48 0.87
CA VAL A 219 -13.13 4.39 1.00
C VAL A 219 -14.30 4.58 0.02
N ALA A 220 -14.95 5.76 0.07
CA ALA A 220 -16.06 6.07 -0.80
C ALA A 220 -15.63 6.20 -2.27
N GLN A 221 -14.49 6.85 -2.54
CA GLN A 221 -13.99 7.01 -3.92
C GLN A 221 -13.66 5.68 -4.57
N THR A 222 -13.00 4.77 -3.84
CA THR A 222 -12.70 3.43 -4.34
C THR A 222 -13.99 2.68 -4.64
N TYR A 223 -14.96 2.70 -3.72
CA TYR A 223 -16.26 2.06 -3.88
C TYR A 223 -17.02 2.57 -5.11
N ASP A 224 -17.29 3.88 -5.15
CA ASP A 224 -18.17 4.50 -6.15
C ASP A 224 -17.62 4.35 -7.58
N ARG A 225 -16.28 4.34 -7.73
CA ARG A 225 -15.63 4.17 -9.04
C ARG A 225 -15.63 2.72 -9.53
N ASN A 226 -15.61 1.75 -8.63
CA ASN A 226 -15.28 0.36 -8.97
C ASN A 226 -16.40 -0.64 -8.68
N VAL A 227 -17.51 -0.25 -8.03
CA VAL A 227 -18.63 -1.16 -7.74
C VAL A 227 -19.24 -1.79 -9.00
N GLY A 228 -19.17 -1.13 -10.15
CA GLY A 228 -19.62 -1.67 -11.44
C GLY A 228 -18.54 -2.40 -12.24
N ALA A 229 -17.29 -2.45 -11.78
CA ALA A 229 -16.18 -3.04 -12.51
C ALA A 229 -16.24 -4.58 -12.50
N ARG A 230 -15.57 -5.21 -13.47
CA ARG A 230 -15.44 -6.68 -13.59
C ARG A 230 -16.80 -7.39 -13.59
N LEU A 231 -17.10 -8.22 -12.59
CA LEU A 231 -18.39 -8.92 -12.45
C LEU A 231 -19.40 -8.12 -11.58
N GLY A 232 -19.07 -6.87 -11.23
CA GLY A 232 -19.86 -6.01 -10.36
C GLY A 232 -19.77 -6.41 -8.87
N GLN A 233 -20.05 -5.45 -7.99
CA GLN A 233 -19.94 -5.58 -6.54
C GLN A 233 -18.56 -6.07 -6.10
N PHE A 234 -17.50 -5.63 -6.77
CA PHE A 234 -16.11 -6.03 -6.51
C PHE A 234 -15.73 -7.49 -6.76
N ARG A 235 -16.68 -8.31 -7.25
CA ARG A 235 -16.44 -9.69 -7.66
C ARG A 235 -15.63 -9.79 -8.94
N ASN A 236 -14.85 -10.86 -9.06
CA ASN A 236 -14.20 -11.24 -10.31
C ASN A 236 -14.06 -12.77 -10.45
N GLU A 237 -13.29 -13.20 -11.45
CA GLU A 237 -13.04 -14.61 -11.74
C GLU A 237 -12.11 -15.30 -10.73
N PHE A 238 -11.40 -14.54 -9.89
CA PHE A 238 -10.50 -15.02 -8.84
C PHE A 238 -11.22 -14.89 -7.48
N LEU A 239 -11.45 -16.02 -6.82
CA LEU A 239 -12.31 -16.03 -5.62
C LEU A 239 -11.59 -15.46 -4.40
N ASP A 240 -10.27 -15.57 -4.36
CA ASP A 240 -9.40 -14.84 -3.41
C ASP A 240 -9.48 -13.33 -3.62
N ASP A 241 -9.36 -12.81 -4.84
CA ASP A 241 -9.54 -11.38 -5.14
C ASP A 241 -10.87 -10.85 -4.59
N THR A 242 -11.94 -11.63 -4.78
CA THR A 242 -13.27 -11.31 -4.25
C THR A 242 -13.30 -11.34 -2.72
N GLY A 243 -12.65 -12.34 -2.10
CA GLY A 243 -12.52 -12.43 -0.64
C GLY A 243 -11.74 -11.27 -0.02
N TRP A 244 -10.69 -10.79 -0.69
CA TRP A 244 -9.92 -9.61 -0.24
C TRP A 244 -10.78 -8.35 -0.21
N TRP A 245 -11.59 -8.11 -1.25
CA TRP A 245 -12.53 -6.99 -1.25
C TRP A 245 -13.63 -7.16 -0.22
N GLY A 246 -14.20 -8.36 -0.06
CA GLY A 246 -15.20 -8.62 0.96
C GLY A 246 -14.72 -8.24 2.37
N LEU A 247 -13.49 -8.58 2.73
CA LEU A 247 -12.89 -8.18 4.00
C LEU A 247 -12.62 -6.67 4.08
N ALA A 248 -12.17 -6.03 3.01
CA ALA A 248 -12.02 -4.58 2.95
C ALA A 248 -13.37 -3.86 3.17
N TRP A 249 -14.47 -4.40 2.64
CA TRP A 249 -15.80 -3.85 2.83
C TRP A 249 -16.39 -4.10 4.21
N ILE A 250 -16.04 -5.20 4.87
CA ILE A 250 -16.30 -5.35 6.29
C ILE A 250 -15.58 -4.27 7.10
N ALA A 251 -14.30 -4.03 6.82
CA ALA A 251 -13.53 -2.99 7.52
C ALA A 251 -14.13 -1.58 7.26
N ALA A 252 -14.58 -1.31 6.03
CA ALA A 252 -15.25 -0.06 5.68
C ALA A 252 -16.59 0.12 6.41
N TYR A 253 -17.40 -0.95 6.52
CA TYR A 253 -18.62 -0.93 7.31
C TYR A 253 -18.34 -0.64 8.79
N ASP A 254 -17.33 -1.28 9.38
CA ASP A 254 -16.95 -1.04 10.77
C ASP A 254 -16.51 0.42 11.03
N LEU A 255 -15.87 1.05 10.05
CA LEU A 255 -15.41 2.43 10.15
C LEU A 255 -16.58 3.43 10.02
N THR A 256 -17.49 3.18 9.08
CA THR A 256 -18.45 4.21 8.61
C THR A 256 -19.89 3.97 9.04
N GLY A 257 -20.26 2.72 9.34
CA GLY A 257 -21.66 2.29 9.55
C GLY A 257 -22.52 2.23 8.28
N ASP A 258 -21.96 2.51 7.10
CA ASP A 258 -22.72 2.53 5.83
C ASP A 258 -22.98 1.11 5.32
N SER A 259 -24.25 0.73 5.25
CA SER A 259 -24.68 -0.63 4.92
C SER A 259 -24.29 -1.09 3.52
N ARG A 260 -24.01 -0.18 2.58
CA ARG A 260 -23.60 -0.56 1.21
C ARG A 260 -22.33 -1.41 1.19
N TYR A 261 -21.42 -1.16 2.13
CA TYR A 261 -20.19 -1.94 2.25
C TYR A 261 -20.49 -3.34 2.79
N LEU A 262 -21.32 -3.45 3.84
CA LEU A 262 -21.72 -4.75 4.38
C LEU A 262 -22.51 -5.59 3.36
N ASP A 263 -23.40 -4.96 2.59
CA ASP A 263 -24.16 -5.64 1.53
C ASP A 263 -23.25 -6.12 0.39
N THR A 264 -22.19 -5.38 0.06
CA THR A 264 -21.18 -5.82 -0.90
C THR A 264 -20.35 -6.98 -0.37
N ALA A 265 -19.91 -6.92 0.90
CA ALA A 265 -19.22 -8.04 1.54
C ALA A 265 -20.05 -9.34 1.55
N ARG A 266 -21.38 -9.22 1.72
CA ARG A 266 -22.32 -10.36 1.59
C ARG A 266 -22.34 -10.92 0.17
N ALA A 267 -22.42 -10.06 -0.84
CA ALA A 267 -22.37 -10.47 -2.24
C ALA A 267 -21.06 -11.19 -2.59
N ASP A 268 -19.94 -10.74 -2.04
CA ASP A 268 -18.63 -11.36 -2.19
C ASP A 268 -18.58 -12.76 -1.54
N ALA A 269 -19.07 -12.90 -0.31
CA ALA A 269 -19.14 -14.20 0.38
C ALA A 269 -20.07 -15.19 -0.33
N ASP A 270 -21.21 -14.71 -0.86
CA ASP A 270 -22.15 -15.53 -1.62
C ASP A 270 -21.58 -15.94 -2.99
N HIS A 271 -20.79 -15.07 -3.63
CA HIS A 271 -20.04 -15.41 -4.85
C HIS A 271 -19.01 -16.49 -4.58
N MET A 272 -18.19 -16.36 -3.53
CA MET A 272 -17.24 -17.43 -3.14
C MET A 272 -17.96 -18.76 -2.88
N TYR A 273 -19.10 -18.73 -2.18
CA TYR A 273 -19.89 -19.94 -1.91
C TYR A 273 -20.44 -20.59 -3.18
N ALA A 274 -20.76 -19.83 -4.24
CA ALA A 274 -21.19 -20.41 -5.52
C ALA A 274 -20.10 -21.27 -6.19
N TYR A 275 -18.85 -21.11 -5.78
CA TYR A 275 -17.70 -21.92 -6.19
C TYR A 275 -17.21 -22.87 -5.10
N TRP A 276 -18.02 -23.13 -4.07
CA TRP A 276 -17.87 -24.29 -3.20
C TRP A 276 -18.58 -25.50 -3.81
N ASP A 277 -17.98 -26.68 -3.77
CA ASP A 277 -18.63 -27.94 -4.16
C ASP A 277 -18.14 -29.14 -3.33
N THR A 278 -18.65 -30.34 -3.65
CA THR A 278 -18.31 -31.58 -2.93
C THR A 278 -17.02 -32.25 -3.42
N ARG A 279 -16.36 -31.75 -4.48
CA ARG A 279 -15.09 -32.32 -4.95
C ARG A 279 -14.04 -32.09 -3.88
N CYS A 280 -13.28 -33.13 -3.55
CA CYS A 280 -12.34 -33.12 -2.42
C CYS A 280 -13.00 -32.80 -1.06
N GLY A 281 -14.28 -33.16 -0.90
CA GLY A 281 -15.00 -33.06 0.37
C GLY A 281 -15.43 -31.65 0.77
N GLY A 282 -15.29 -30.66 -0.12
CA GLY A 282 -15.55 -29.26 0.19
C GLY A 282 -14.52 -28.34 -0.45
N GLY A 283 -14.49 -27.09 0.02
CA GLY A 283 -13.54 -26.07 -0.39
C GLY A 283 -14.04 -25.22 -1.56
N VAL A 284 -13.74 -23.93 -1.50
CA VAL A 284 -13.89 -22.96 -2.59
C VAL A 284 -12.77 -23.19 -3.60
N TYR A 285 -13.06 -23.08 -4.89
CA TYR A 285 -12.02 -23.04 -5.93
C TYR A 285 -11.36 -21.67 -5.98
N TRP A 286 -10.06 -21.65 -6.27
CA TRP A 286 -9.31 -20.41 -6.45
C TRP A 286 -9.87 -19.53 -7.58
N LYS A 287 -10.34 -20.16 -8.66
CA LYS A 287 -10.84 -19.47 -9.85
C LYS A 287 -12.11 -20.10 -10.39
N THR A 288 -12.90 -19.34 -11.12
CA THR A 288 -14.18 -19.79 -11.69
C THR A 288 -14.07 -20.94 -12.70
N ASP A 289 -12.87 -21.22 -13.21
CA ASP A 289 -12.59 -22.39 -14.07
C ASP A 289 -12.51 -23.71 -13.30
N ARG A 290 -12.55 -23.66 -11.96
CA ARG A 290 -12.56 -24.82 -11.05
C ARG A 290 -11.32 -25.72 -11.21
N ALA A 291 -10.17 -25.14 -11.56
CA ALA A 291 -8.93 -25.89 -11.80
C ALA A 291 -8.21 -26.33 -10.52
N GLY A 292 -8.33 -25.58 -9.42
CA GLY A 292 -7.60 -25.84 -8.17
C GLY A 292 -8.28 -25.26 -6.94
N LYS A 293 -7.93 -25.80 -5.78
CA LYS A 293 -8.32 -25.30 -4.45
C LYS A 293 -7.04 -25.06 -3.64
N ASN A 294 -6.88 -23.84 -3.18
CA ASN A 294 -5.71 -23.32 -2.50
C ASN A 294 -6.06 -22.88 -1.07
N ALA A 295 -5.02 -22.61 -0.28
CA ALA A 295 -5.16 -22.18 1.09
C ALA A 295 -5.76 -20.76 1.19
N ILE A 296 -5.44 -19.88 0.23
CA ILE A 296 -5.74 -18.46 0.37
C ILE A 296 -7.24 -18.15 0.31
N GLU A 297 -7.93 -18.55 -0.75
CA GLU A 297 -9.36 -18.29 -0.92
C GLU A 297 -10.18 -18.99 0.16
N ASN A 298 -9.73 -20.15 0.63
CA ASN A 298 -10.41 -20.88 1.70
C ASN A 298 -10.19 -20.23 3.07
N SER A 299 -9.01 -19.66 3.34
CA SER A 299 -8.75 -18.88 4.56
C SER A 299 -9.58 -17.58 4.58
N LEU A 300 -9.61 -16.87 3.44
CA LEU A 300 -10.45 -15.68 3.25
C LEU A 300 -11.93 -16.01 3.41
N TYR A 301 -12.39 -17.12 2.85
CA TYR A 301 -13.76 -17.59 2.97
C TYR A 301 -14.16 -17.83 4.42
N ILE A 302 -13.31 -18.51 5.21
CA ILE A 302 -13.56 -18.75 6.64
C ILE A 302 -13.66 -17.41 7.38
N GLN A 303 -12.69 -16.51 7.18
CA GLN A 303 -12.67 -15.21 7.85
C GLN A 303 -13.92 -14.38 7.49
N LEU A 304 -14.18 -14.20 6.19
CA LEU A 304 -15.27 -13.38 5.69
C LEU A 304 -16.63 -13.85 6.22
N ASN A 305 -16.88 -15.17 6.17
CA ASN A 305 -18.12 -15.74 6.69
C ASN A 305 -18.22 -15.60 8.22
N ALA A 306 -17.12 -15.77 8.96
CA ALA A 306 -17.15 -15.59 10.42
C ALA A 306 -17.48 -14.14 10.79
N GLU A 307 -16.83 -13.20 10.12
CA GLU A 307 -17.01 -11.76 10.33
C GLU A 307 -18.40 -11.25 9.92
N LEU A 308 -18.96 -11.75 8.80
CA LEU A 308 -20.33 -11.48 8.40
C LEU A 308 -21.34 -12.03 9.41
N SER A 309 -21.13 -13.26 9.91
CA SER A 309 -22.05 -13.86 10.87
C SER A 309 -22.21 -12.99 12.12
N VAL A 310 -21.10 -12.49 12.68
CA VAL A 310 -21.11 -11.59 13.84
C VAL A 310 -21.87 -10.30 13.54
N ARG A 311 -21.58 -9.64 12.42
CA ARG A 311 -22.19 -8.35 12.05
C ARG A 311 -23.67 -8.44 11.67
N LEU A 312 -24.11 -9.63 11.27
CA LEU A 312 -25.50 -9.94 10.94
C LEU A 312 -26.25 -10.65 12.08
N GLY A 313 -25.87 -10.38 13.33
CA GLY A 313 -26.60 -10.86 14.52
C GLY A 313 -26.49 -12.36 14.74
N GLY A 314 -25.34 -12.97 14.43
CA GLY A 314 -25.11 -14.41 14.56
C GLY A 314 -25.76 -15.23 13.44
N ASN A 315 -25.85 -14.67 12.22
CA ASN A 315 -26.51 -15.31 11.10
C ASN A 315 -25.99 -16.74 10.85
N ALA A 316 -26.91 -17.71 10.90
CA ALA A 316 -26.60 -19.14 10.88
C ALA A 316 -25.96 -19.60 9.57
N THR A 317 -26.32 -19.03 8.42
CA THR A 317 -25.77 -19.41 7.12
C THR A 317 -24.27 -19.12 7.06
N TYR A 318 -23.86 -17.89 7.36
CA TYR A 318 -22.45 -17.52 7.35
C TYR A 318 -21.68 -18.24 8.47
N ARG A 319 -22.30 -18.46 9.65
CA ARG A 319 -21.70 -19.28 10.72
C ARG A 319 -21.35 -20.68 10.25
N GLN A 320 -22.32 -21.38 9.65
CA GLN A 320 -22.15 -22.76 9.17
C GLN A 320 -21.10 -22.82 8.06
N ARG A 321 -21.08 -21.83 7.17
CA ARG A 321 -20.07 -21.72 6.11
C ARG A 321 -18.66 -21.56 6.67
N ALA A 322 -18.46 -20.70 7.68
CA ALA A 322 -17.16 -20.53 8.32
C ALA A 322 -16.68 -21.83 9.01
N GLN A 323 -17.58 -22.50 9.73
CA GLN A 323 -17.29 -23.78 10.38
C GLN A 323 -16.97 -24.88 9.37
N ALA A 324 -17.77 -25.03 8.30
CA ALA A 324 -17.54 -26.01 7.24
C ALA A 324 -16.22 -25.73 6.48
N GLY A 325 -15.89 -24.45 6.26
CA GLY A 325 -14.61 -24.03 5.70
C GLY A 325 -13.45 -24.52 6.54
N TRP A 326 -13.50 -24.30 7.86
CA TRP A 326 -12.45 -24.75 8.77
C TRP A 326 -12.36 -26.27 8.87
N ASP A 327 -13.50 -26.96 8.98
CA ASP A 327 -13.57 -28.42 9.04
C ASP A 327 -12.97 -29.07 7.79
N TRP A 328 -13.23 -28.50 6.62
CA TRP A 328 -12.58 -28.92 5.37
C TRP A 328 -11.09 -28.63 5.40
N PHE A 329 -10.69 -27.39 5.73
CA PHE A 329 -9.30 -26.95 5.70
C PHE A 329 -8.41 -27.86 6.55
N ARG A 330 -8.80 -28.13 7.81
CA ARG A 330 -8.06 -29.02 8.71
C ARG A 330 -7.99 -30.47 8.20
N GLY A 331 -8.97 -30.90 7.40
CA GLY A 331 -9.04 -32.24 6.83
C GLY A 331 -8.15 -32.45 5.59
N THR A 332 -7.69 -31.38 4.94
CA THR A 332 -6.86 -31.45 3.72
C THR A 332 -5.41 -31.86 3.99
N GLY A 333 -4.91 -31.54 5.18
CA GLY A 333 -3.49 -31.64 5.55
C GLY A 333 -2.62 -30.46 5.09
N MET A 334 -3.20 -29.37 4.56
CA MET A 334 -2.44 -28.16 4.18
C MET A 334 -1.72 -27.52 5.37
N LEU A 335 -2.29 -27.60 6.58
CA LEU A 335 -1.54 -27.39 7.81
C LEU A 335 -0.62 -28.60 8.03
N ASN A 336 0.66 -28.43 7.72
CA ASN A 336 1.63 -29.52 7.70
C ASN A 336 2.20 -29.83 9.08
N SER A 337 3.09 -30.82 9.15
CA SER A 337 3.71 -31.28 10.39
C SER A 337 4.66 -30.27 11.05
N GLY A 338 5.00 -29.17 10.37
CA GLY A 338 5.74 -28.04 10.92
C GLY A 338 4.86 -26.89 11.37
N ASP A 339 3.54 -27.11 11.50
CA ASP A 339 2.53 -26.08 11.82
C ASP A 339 2.52 -24.90 10.82
N LEU A 340 2.97 -25.12 9.57
CA LEU A 340 2.88 -24.15 8.48
C LEU A 340 1.83 -24.59 7.45
N VAL A 341 1.27 -23.62 6.74
CA VAL A 341 0.21 -23.78 5.74
C VAL A 341 0.83 -23.81 4.34
N ASN A 342 0.77 -24.96 3.68
CA ASN A 342 1.13 -25.12 2.27
C ASN A 342 0.07 -24.50 1.34
N ASP A 343 0.44 -24.29 0.08
CA ASP A 343 -0.33 -23.47 -0.85
C ASP A 343 -1.69 -24.02 -1.27
N GLY A 344 -1.88 -25.34 -1.30
CA GLY A 344 -3.12 -25.92 -1.79
C GLY A 344 -3.20 -27.43 -1.69
N ILE A 345 -4.16 -27.98 -2.43
CA ILE A 345 -4.33 -29.42 -2.57
C ILE A 345 -4.07 -29.88 -4.01
N ASP A 346 -3.57 -31.10 -4.15
CA ASP A 346 -3.58 -31.79 -5.42
C ASP A 346 -5.01 -32.28 -5.72
N MET A 347 -5.55 -31.88 -6.87
CA MET A 347 -6.96 -32.12 -7.24
C MET A 347 -7.28 -33.59 -7.62
N ASN A 348 -6.29 -34.48 -7.63
CA ASN A 348 -6.47 -35.91 -7.87
C ASN A 348 -6.52 -36.70 -6.55
N SER A 349 -5.58 -36.42 -5.65
CA SER A 349 -5.47 -37.05 -4.33
C SER A 349 -6.32 -36.36 -3.26
N CYS A 350 -6.72 -35.12 -3.49
CA CYS A 350 -7.44 -34.26 -2.54
C CYS A 350 -6.68 -34.07 -1.22
N ARG A 351 -5.35 -34.10 -1.28
CA ARG A 351 -4.45 -33.89 -0.14
C ARG A 351 -3.51 -32.73 -0.42
N ASN A 352 -2.90 -32.22 0.64
CA ASN A 352 -1.85 -31.22 0.60
C ASN A 352 -0.87 -31.49 -0.56
N ASN A 353 -0.66 -30.48 -1.42
CA ASN A 353 0.28 -30.54 -2.54
C ASN A 353 1.75 -30.46 -2.11
N GLY A 354 2.02 -30.05 -0.86
CA GLY A 354 3.38 -29.86 -0.34
C GLY A 354 4.10 -28.63 -0.92
N ASP A 355 3.38 -27.73 -1.60
CA ASP A 355 3.95 -26.55 -2.24
C ASP A 355 4.33 -25.46 -1.22
N VAL A 356 4.82 -24.32 -1.72
CA VAL A 356 5.42 -23.24 -0.92
C VAL A 356 4.52 -22.78 0.23
N THR A 357 5.12 -22.58 1.41
CA THR A 357 4.49 -21.98 2.58
C THR A 357 4.65 -20.46 2.53
N TRP A 358 3.79 -19.77 1.80
CA TRP A 358 3.81 -18.30 1.71
C TRP A 358 3.37 -17.64 3.01
N THR A 359 3.89 -16.45 3.34
CA THR A 359 3.58 -15.79 4.64
C THR A 359 2.09 -15.49 4.79
N TYR A 360 1.42 -15.05 3.72
CA TYR A 360 -0.01 -14.69 3.75
C TYR A 360 -0.94 -15.88 4.04
N ASN A 361 -0.61 -17.09 3.55
CA ASN A 361 -1.35 -18.30 3.86
C ASN A 361 -1.33 -18.60 5.37
N GLN A 362 -0.30 -18.13 6.07
CA GLN A 362 -0.20 -18.26 7.53
C GLN A 362 -1.10 -17.22 8.20
N GLY A 363 -0.87 -15.93 7.93
CA GLY A 363 -1.57 -14.86 8.65
C GLY A 363 -3.07 -14.77 8.36
N VAL A 364 -3.51 -15.04 7.13
CA VAL A 364 -4.94 -15.03 6.81
C VAL A 364 -5.65 -16.16 7.55
N LEU A 365 -5.07 -17.37 7.60
CA LEU A 365 -5.64 -18.46 8.39
C LEU A 365 -5.60 -18.16 9.90
N ILE A 366 -4.52 -17.57 10.41
CA ILE A 366 -4.43 -17.11 11.80
C ILE A 366 -5.62 -16.18 12.12
N ASN A 367 -5.87 -15.16 11.29
CA ASN A 367 -6.98 -14.24 11.50
C ASN A 367 -8.33 -14.97 11.42
N ALA A 368 -8.53 -15.78 10.38
CA ALA A 368 -9.74 -16.58 10.20
C ALA A 368 -10.08 -17.43 11.44
N LEU A 369 -9.06 -18.06 12.04
CA LEU A 369 -9.21 -18.86 13.26
C LEU A 369 -9.50 -18.01 14.50
N VAL A 370 -8.93 -16.81 14.61
CA VAL A 370 -9.29 -15.87 15.70
C VAL A 370 -10.74 -15.40 15.55
N GLN A 371 -11.19 -15.07 14.34
CA GLN A 371 -12.59 -14.69 14.12
C GLN A 371 -13.54 -15.86 14.36
N LEU A 372 -13.16 -17.08 13.96
CA LEU A 372 -13.95 -18.28 14.22
C LEU A 372 -14.02 -18.60 15.72
N ASN A 373 -12.93 -18.40 16.46
CA ASN A 373 -12.92 -18.50 17.92
C ASN A 373 -13.92 -17.49 18.53
N ARG A 374 -13.87 -16.22 18.12
CA ARG A 374 -14.80 -15.18 18.60
C ARG A 374 -16.25 -15.52 18.30
N LEU A 375 -16.52 -16.08 17.12
CA LEU A 375 -17.86 -16.47 16.70
C LEU A 375 -18.39 -17.68 17.49
N THR A 376 -17.53 -18.67 17.77
CA THR A 376 -17.97 -20.00 18.24
C THR A 376 -17.67 -20.29 19.71
N GLY A 377 -16.68 -19.62 20.29
CA GLY A 377 -16.11 -19.95 21.60
C GLY A 377 -15.16 -21.16 21.58
N ASP A 378 -14.88 -21.76 20.41
CA ASP A 378 -14.02 -22.95 20.33
C ASP A 378 -12.54 -22.57 20.55
N ALA A 379 -12.02 -22.90 21.73
CA ALA A 379 -10.63 -22.62 22.10
C ALA A 379 -9.59 -23.34 21.21
N SER A 380 -9.96 -24.43 20.52
CA SER A 380 -9.03 -25.20 19.68
C SER A 380 -8.59 -24.43 18.43
N THR A 381 -9.46 -23.55 17.91
CA THR A 381 -9.15 -22.67 16.77
C THR A 381 -8.08 -21.65 17.16
N LEU A 382 -8.23 -20.98 18.31
CA LEU A 382 -7.24 -20.04 18.84
C LEU A 382 -5.91 -20.73 19.17
N ALA A 383 -5.95 -21.93 19.75
CA ALA A 383 -4.74 -22.72 20.00
C ALA A 383 -4.00 -23.08 18.69
N THR A 384 -4.73 -23.37 17.61
CA THR A 384 -4.14 -23.63 16.30
C THR A 384 -3.56 -22.37 15.66
N ALA A 385 -4.25 -21.24 15.79
CA ALA A 385 -3.72 -19.95 15.34
C ALA A 385 -2.38 -19.62 16.02
N ARG A 386 -2.25 -19.89 17.33
CA ARG A 386 -0.98 -19.73 18.07
C ARG A 386 0.12 -20.64 17.53
N ARG A 387 -0.16 -21.93 17.28
CA ARG A 387 0.85 -22.83 16.71
C ARG A 387 1.37 -22.35 15.36
N ILE A 388 0.48 -21.89 14.48
CA ILE A 388 0.87 -21.35 13.16
C ILE A 388 1.71 -20.08 13.33
N ALA A 389 1.31 -19.19 14.23
CA ALA A 389 2.06 -17.97 14.51
C ALA A 389 3.46 -18.29 15.07
N ASP A 390 3.55 -19.19 16.04
CA ASP A 390 4.81 -19.64 16.63
C ASP A 390 5.73 -20.26 15.57
N ALA A 391 5.18 -21.09 14.68
CA ALA A 391 5.93 -21.66 13.56
C ALA A 391 6.43 -20.58 12.59
N MET A 392 5.59 -19.61 12.22
CA MET A 392 5.93 -18.53 11.30
C MET A 392 7.04 -17.61 11.87
N VAL A 393 6.94 -17.17 13.12
CA VAL A 393 7.86 -16.20 13.71
C VAL A 393 9.23 -16.80 14.07
N HIS A 394 9.30 -18.11 14.32
CA HIS A 394 10.56 -18.83 14.60
C HIS A 394 11.14 -19.55 13.38
N SER A 395 10.44 -19.55 12.24
CA SER A 395 10.89 -20.22 11.02
C SER A 395 12.18 -19.58 10.49
N SER A 396 13.22 -20.37 10.26
CA SER A 396 14.41 -19.92 9.52
C SER A 396 14.14 -19.65 8.05
N TYR A 397 12.98 -20.08 7.53
CA TYR A 397 12.54 -19.88 6.16
C TYR A 397 11.70 -18.61 6.00
N LEU A 398 10.72 -18.39 6.88
CA LEU A 398 9.80 -17.25 6.82
C LEU A 398 10.21 -16.08 7.70
N SER A 399 11.05 -16.32 8.72
CA SER A 399 11.59 -15.29 9.61
C SER A 399 13.11 -15.44 9.79
N PRO A 400 13.91 -15.54 8.71
CA PRO A 400 15.36 -15.65 8.81
C PRO A 400 15.94 -14.47 9.61
N GLY A 401 16.76 -14.77 10.61
CA GLY A 401 17.31 -13.73 11.50
C GLY A 401 16.24 -13.01 12.33
N GLY A 402 15.05 -13.60 12.50
CA GLY A 402 13.92 -13.04 13.23
C GLY A 402 13.19 -11.92 12.49
N ILE A 403 13.38 -11.77 11.17
CA ILE A 403 12.70 -10.77 10.33
C ILE A 403 11.87 -11.48 9.27
N LEU A 404 10.59 -11.12 9.15
CA LEU A 404 9.66 -11.72 8.21
C LEU A 404 10.13 -11.50 6.76
N ARG A 405 10.16 -12.58 5.98
CA ARG A 405 10.66 -12.60 4.60
C ARG A 405 9.81 -13.52 3.73
N GLU A 406 9.56 -13.09 2.51
CA GLU A 406 8.92 -13.96 1.52
C GLU A 406 9.87 -15.05 0.98
N PRO A 407 9.35 -16.27 0.71
CA PRO A 407 9.98 -17.20 -0.19
C PRO A 407 10.35 -16.54 -1.53
N ASN A 408 11.63 -16.58 -1.92
CA ASN A 408 12.12 -15.92 -3.15
C ASN A 408 11.76 -14.43 -3.23
N GLU A 409 11.80 -13.71 -2.10
CA GLU A 409 11.50 -12.28 -2.02
C GLU A 409 12.26 -11.48 -3.08
N SER A 410 11.51 -10.77 -3.93
CA SER A 410 12.06 -9.96 -5.03
C SER A 410 12.27 -8.51 -4.63
N ASP A 411 13.13 -7.82 -5.38
CA ASP A 411 13.33 -6.36 -5.28
C ASP A 411 12.13 -5.56 -5.82
N SER A 412 11.12 -6.21 -6.41
CA SER A 412 9.91 -5.56 -6.94
C SER A 412 8.82 -5.40 -5.89
N CYS A 413 8.22 -4.21 -5.87
CA CYS A 413 7.10 -3.87 -4.98
C CYS A 413 5.71 -3.88 -5.66
N THR A 414 5.62 -4.29 -6.92
CA THR A 414 4.35 -4.23 -7.71
C THR A 414 3.70 -5.59 -7.95
N GLY A 415 4.39 -6.69 -7.67
CA GLY A 415 3.84 -8.04 -7.79
C GLY A 415 3.06 -8.48 -6.54
N ASP A 416 2.40 -9.65 -6.64
CA ASP A 416 1.57 -10.21 -5.57
C ASP A 416 2.35 -10.41 -4.27
N GLY A 417 3.55 -10.99 -4.38
CA GLY A 417 4.42 -11.29 -3.24
C GLY A 417 4.77 -10.09 -2.37
N ALA A 418 4.79 -8.87 -2.94
CA ALA A 418 5.05 -7.65 -2.18
C ALA A 418 3.95 -7.32 -1.16
N SER A 419 2.75 -7.91 -1.31
CA SER A 419 1.59 -7.70 -0.45
C SER A 419 1.41 -8.78 0.62
N PHE A 420 2.15 -9.88 0.54
CA PHE A 420 1.93 -11.07 1.37
C PHE A 420 2.29 -10.83 2.84
N LYS A 421 3.43 -10.19 3.12
CA LYS A 421 3.84 -9.84 4.49
C LYS A 421 2.84 -8.93 5.22
N GLY A 422 2.19 -8.03 4.50
CA GLY A 422 1.12 -7.18 5.05
C GLY A 422 -0.04 -7.98 5.60
N ALA A 423 -0.61 -8.85 4.76
CA ALA A 423 -1.66 -9.77 5.18
C ALA A 423 -1.21 -10.71 6.31
N ALA A 424 0.04 -11.17 6.26
CA ALA A 424 0.63 -12.03 7.27
C ALA A 424 0.64 -11.35 8.65
N ILE A 425 1.20 -10.14 8.74
CA ILE A 425 1.29 -9.38 9.99
C ILE A 425 -0.07 -8.85 10.44
N ARG A 426 -0.99 -8.49 9.53
CA ARG A 426 -2.35 -8.11 9.92
C ARG A 426 -3.02 -9.22 10.73
N GLY A 427 -2.89 -10.47 10.28
CA GLY A 427 -3.38 -11.63 11.03
C GLY A 427 -2.64 -11.85 12.36
N LEU A 428 -1.31 -11.72 12.37
CA LEU A 428 -0.52 -11.82 13.60
C LEU A 428 -0.92 -10.75 14.63
N GLY A 429 -1.18 -9.50 14.21
CA GLY A 429 -1.62 -8.42 15.09
C GLY A 429 -2.99 -8.67 15.72
N VAL A 430 -3.93 -9.25 14.96
CA VAL A 430 -5.24 -9.67 15.48
C VAL A 430 -5.07 -10.78 16.53
N LEU A 431 -4.23 -11.77 16.25
CA LEU A 431 -3.92 -12.82 17.22
C LEU A 431 -3.24 -12.25 18.46
N ASN A 432 -2.23 -11.38 18.29
CA ASN A 432 -1.48 -10.76 19.37
C ASN A 432 -2.40 -10.06 20.38
N THR A 433 -3.38 -9.32 19.86
CA THR A 433 -4.43 -8.70 20.68
C THR A 433 -5.25 -9.75 21.43
N ALA A 434 -5.66 -10.83 20.76
CA ALA A 434 -6.47 -11.89 21.35
C ALA A 434 -5.74 -12.73 22.42
N VAL A 435 -4.41 -12.76 22.39
CA VAL A 435 -3.58 -13.56 23.32
C VAL A 435 -2.79 -12.70 24.32
N GLY A 436 -3.11 -11.41 24.43
CA GLY A 436 -2.54 -10.54 25.45
C GLY A 436 -1.09 -10.10 25.20
N GLY A 437 -0.71 -9.84 23.95
CA GLY A 437 0.58 -9.22 23.62
C GLY A 437 1.76 -10.20 23.47
N ALA A 438 1.49 -11.51 23.31
CA ALA A 438 2.54 -12.53 23.24
C ALA A 438 3.55 -12.36 22.09
N TYR A 439 3.23 -11.58 21.06
CA TYR A 439 4.04 -11.32 19.87
C TYR A 439 4.51 -9.86 19.76
N ASP A 440 4.35 -9.07 20.83
CA ASP A 440 4.75 -7.66 20.90
C ASP A 440 6.21 -7.44 20.46
N ASP A 441 7.14 -8.22 21.00
CA ASP A 441 8.57 -8.07 20.72
C ASP A 441 8.92 -8.41 19.28
N TYR A 442 8.26 -9.42 18.69
CA TYR A 442 8.44 -9.75 17.28
C TYR A 442 7.94 -8.61 16.39
N LEU A 443 6.78 -8.03 16.68
CA LEU A 443 6.20 -6.92 15.93
C LEU A 443 7.07 -5.65 16.03
N ARG A 444 7.55 -5.30 17.24
CA ARG A 444 8.48 -4.18 17.43
C ARG A 444 9.78 -4.40 16.66
N ARG A 445 10.35 -5.61 16.70
CA ARG A 445 11.55 -5.97 15.94
C ARG A 445 11.37 -5.78 14.43
N GLN A 446 10.22 -6.16 13.87
CA GLN A 446 9.94 -5.91 12.44
C GLN A 446 9.92 -4.40 12.14
N ALA A 447 9.27 -3.62 12.98
CA ALA A 447 9.13 -2.17 12.79
C ALA A 447 10.49 -1.46 12.90
N ASP A 448 11.27 -1.78 13.93
CA ASP A 448 12.62 -1.24 14.15
C ASP A 448 13.53 -1.55 12.96
N SER A 449 13.50 -2.79 12.45
CA SER A 449 14.29 -3.18 11.28
C SER A 449 13.89 -2.40 10.03
N ASN A 450 12.58 -2.20 9.79
CA ASN A 450 12.10 -1.41 8.66
C ASN A 450 12.52 0.06 8.76
N VAL A 451 12.41 0.65 9.96
CA VAL A 451 12.82 2.04 10.20
C VAL A 451 14.32 2.21 9.98
N ALA A 452 15.13 1.25 10.39
CA ALA A 452 16.58 1.33 10.27
C ALA A 452 17.11 1.04 8.86
N HIS A 453 16.46 0.16 8.09
CA HIS A 453 17.07 -0.41 6.88
C HIS A 453 16.21 -0.36 5.61
N ASN A 454 14.93 0.00 5.69
CA ASN A 454 13.97 -0.14 4.59
C ASN A 454 13.07 1.08 4.38
N ARG A 455 13.54 2.29 4.69
CA ARG A 455 12.72 3.53 4.67
C ARG A 455 13.47 4.69 4.02
N ASP A 456 12.79 5.46 3.16
CA ASP A 456 13.30 6.72 2.61
C ASP A 456 12.80 7.97 3.37
N ALA A 457 13.22 9.15 2.90
CA ALA A 457 12.88 10.45 3.51
C ALA A 457 11.39 10.84 3.42
N LEU A 458 10.59 10.14 2.61
CA LEU A 458 9.14 10.31 2.53
C LEU A 458 8.38 9.24 3.31
N ASP A 459 9.07 8.37 4.04
CA ASP A 459 8.49 7.24 4.75
C ASP A 459 7.89 6.20 3.81
N ALA A 460 8.47 6.09 2.60
CA ALA A 460 8.19 4.99 1.72
C ALA A 460 9.13 3.81 2.01
N TYR A 461 8.60 2.60 1.88
CA TYR A 461 9.28 1.36 2.23
C TYR A 461 9.41 0.38 1.04
N GLY A 462 10.54 -0.32 0.99
CA GLY A 462 10.82 -1.39 0.02
C GLY A 462 10.34 -2.76 0.49
N SER A 463 10.67 -3.82 -0.28
CA SER A 463 10.24 -5.19 0.07
C SER A 463 11.08 -5.82 1.18
N HIS A 464 12.37 -5.50 1.29
CA HIS A 464 13.28 -6.15 2.24
C HIS A 464 13.23 -5.51 3.63
N TRP A 465 12.47 -6.12 4.54
CA TRP A 465 12.32 -5.63 5.92
C TRP A 465 13.63 -5.67 6.72
N ALA A 466 14.57 -6.56 6.35
CA ALA A 466 15.92 -6.64 6.91
C ALA A 466 16.94 -5.74 6.19
N GLY A 467 16.51 -5.01 5.15
CA GLY A 467 17.38 -4.27 4.25
C GLY A 467 18.15 -5.14 3.24
N PRO A 468 18.89 -4.51 2.31
CA PRO A 468 18.87 -3.07 2.05
C PRO A 468 17.55 -2.61 1.42
N MET A 469 17.26 -1.32 1.51
CA MET A 469 16.10 -0.74 0.85
C MET A 469 16.18 -0.90 -0.67
N VAL A 470 15.05 -1.25 -1.29
CA VAL A 470 14.83 -1.37 -2.74
C VAL A 470 13.72 -0.42 -3.19
N PRO A 471 13.49 -0.23 -4.51
CA PRO A 471 12.45 0.67 -5.00
C PRO A 471 11.07 0.38 -4.39
N THR A 472 10.31 1.44 -4.12
CA THR A 472 9.04 1.37 -3.38
C THR A 472 7.82 1.37 -4.29
N ALA A 473 6.76 0.67 -3.90
CA ALA A 473 5.45 0.75 -4.55
C ALA A 473 4.35 0.37 -3.54
N HIS A 474 3.08 0.37 -3.97
CA HIS A 474 1.94 0.20 -3.07
C HIS A 474 1.98 -1.12 -2.30
N GLY A 475 2.39 -2.23 -2.93
CA GLY A 475 2.48 -3.56 -2.31
C GLY A 475 3.33 -3.58 -1.04
N CYS A 476 4.58 -3.13 -1.17
CA CYS A 476 5.51 -3.02 -0.04
C CYS A 476 5.02 -2.00 0.99
N GLN A 477 4.51 -0.87 0.52
CA GLN A 477 4.09 0.23 1.39
C GLN A 477 2.93 -0.17 2.29
N HIS A 478 1.88 -0.79 1.74
CA HIS A 478 0.75 -1.24 2.55
C HIS A 478 1.17 -2.35 3.52
N SER A 479 2.12 -3.22 3.12
CA SER A 479 2.62 -4.27 4.00
C SER A 479 3.32 -3.71 5.25
N VAL A 480 4.09 -2.63 5.10
CA VAL A 480 4.69 -1.95 6.26
C VAL A 480 3.64 -1.16 7.04
N LEU A 481 2.64 -0.58 6.39
CA LEU A 481 1.54 0.06 7.11
C LEU A 481 0.74 -0.92 7.97
N ASP A 482 0.42 -2.11 7.45
CA ASP A 482 -0.20 -3.20 8.23
C ASP A 482 0.65 -3.56 9.44
N LEU A 483 1.98 -3.65 9.26
CA LEU A 483 2.91 -3.85 10.36
C LEU A 483 2.82 -2.75 11.40
N LEU A 484 2.95 -1.50 11.00
CA LEU A 484 2.95 -0.37 11.92
C LEU A 484 1.60 -0.21 12.64
N ASN A 485 0.49 -0.55 11.98
CA ASN A 485 -0.84 -0.64 12.59
C ASN A 485 -0.93 -1.77 13.62
N ALA A 486 -0.20 -2.88 13.43
CA ALA A 486 -0.18 -4.03 14.34
C ALA A 486 0.75 -3.86 15.56
N VAL A 487 1.78 -3.00 15.46
CA VAL A 487 2.67 -2.71 16.60
C VAL A 487 1.85 -2.13 17.76
N PRO A 488 2.02 -2.61 19.01
CA PRO A 488 1.35 -2.08 20.21
C PRO A 488 1.57 -0.60 20.49
#